data_AF-A0A4D6HRS2-F1
#
_entry.id   AF-A0A4D6HRS2-F1
#
_cell.length_a   1.000
_cell.length_b   1.000
_cell.length_c   1.000
_cell.angle_alpha   90.00
_cell.angle_beta   90.00
_cell.angle_gamma   90.00
#
_symmetry.space_group_name_H-M   'P 1'
#
loop_
_entity.id
_entity.type
_entity.pdbx_description
1 polymer ?
#
loop_
_entity_poly.entity_id
_entity_poly.type
_entity_poly.pdbx_seq_one_letter_code
_entity_poly.pdbx_strand_id
1 'polypeptide(L)' 'MLLTTNAEALTAAEQLGDALAAAKEESADEEYTSLLLECNEELKHGLGIDYGAICSSDDCC' A
#
# COMPACT_ATOMS: atom_id res chain seq x y z
N MET A 1 -4.39 -25.15 -4.62
CA MET A 1 -3.64 -24.12 -5.36
C MET A 1 -3.92 -22.70 -4.84
N LEU A 2 -4.36 -22.55 -3.57
CA LEU A 2 -4.60 -21.24 -2.91
C LEU A 2 -3.36 -20.71 -2.17
N LEU A 3 -2.42 -21.59 -1.83
CA LEU A 3 -1.20 -21.22 -1.12
C LEU A 3 -0.15 -20.56 -2.03
N THR A 4 -0.13 -20.95 -3.31
CA THR A 4 0.79 -20.38 -4.32
C THR A 4 0.43 -18.93 -4.64
N THR A 5 -0.87 -18.62 -4.76
CA THR A 5 -1.35 -17.25 -4.97
C THR A 5 -1.09 -16.34 -3.77
N ASN A 6 -1.15 -16.89 -2.55
CA ASN A 6 -0.86 -16.12 -1.34
C ASN A 6 0.64 -15.80 -1.19
N ALA A 7 1.53 -16.71 -1.58
CA ALA A 7 2.97 -16.46 -1.54
C ALA A 7 3.39 -15.41 -2.59
N GLU A 8 2.80 -15.46 -3.78
CA GLU A 8 3.01 -14.45 -4.83
C GLU A 8 2.47 -13.08 -4.41
N ALA A 9 1.27 -13.04 -3.82
CA ALA A 9 0.68 -11.81 -3.28
C ALA A 9 1.54 -11.22 -2.15
N LEU A 10 2.08 -12.07 -1.26
CA LEU A 10 2.97 -11.63 -0.18
C LEU A 10 4.27 -11.05 -0.74
N THR A 11 4.90 -11.74 -1.69
CA THR A 11 6.12 -11.24 -2.36
C THR A 11 5.87 -9.90 -3.03
N ALA A 12 4.75 -9.74 -3.72
CA ALA A 12 4.39 -8.48 -4.38
C ALA A 12 4.15 -7.36 -3.35
N ALA A 13 3.52 -7.67 -2.21
CA ALA A 13 3.32 -6.71 -1.13
C ALA A 13 4.64 -6.28 -0.48
N GLU A 14 5.57 -7.22 -0.26
CA GLU A 14 6.93 -6.92 0.23
C GLU A 14 7.70 -6.02 -0.74
N GLN A 15 7.67 -6.34 -2.04
CA GLN A 15 8.30 -5.53 -3.09
C GLN A 15 7.72 -4.11 -3.16
N LEU A 16 6.40 -3.97 -3.01
CA LEU A 16 5.75 -2.66 -2.95
C LEU A 16 6.20 -1.87 -1.71
N GLY A 17 6.31 -2.54 -0.56
CA GLY A 17 6.81 -1.93 0.68
C GLY A 17 8.25 -1.42 0.54
N ASP A 18 9.14 -2.22 -0.03
CA ASP A 18 10.54 -1.85 -0.28
C ASP A 18 10.65 -0.67 -1.25
N ALA A 19 9.84 -0.67 -2.32
CA ALA A 19 9.81 0.43 -3.29
C ALA A 19 9.32 1.74 -2.66
N LEU A 20 8.30 1.69 -1.80
CA LEU A 20 7.82 2.85 -1.06
C LEU A 20 8.84 3.35 -0.03
N ALA A 21 9.58 2.45 0.62
CA ALA A 21 10.65 2.83 1.54
C ALA A 21 11.78 3.57 0.80
N ALA A 22 12.21 3.06 -0.35
CA ALA A 22 13.21 3.72 -1.20
C ALA A 22 12.72 5.10 -1.68
N ALA A 23 11.47 5.18 -2.17
CA ALA A 23 10.88 6.44 -2.60
C ALA A 23 10.86 7.49 -1.49
N LYS A 24 10.60 7.09 -0.23
CA LYS A 24 10.62 7.98 0.92
C LYS A 24 12.01 8.57 1.21
N GLU A 25 13.07 7.81 0.96
CA GLU A 25 14.44 8.28 1.16
C GLU A 25 14.90 9.24 0.03
N GLU A 26 14.33 9.08 -1.16
CA GLU A 26 14.76 9.78 -2.38
C GLU A 26 13.91 11.02 -2.73
N SER A 27 12.68 11.13 -2.19
CA SER A 27 11.72 12.18 -2.56
C SER A 27 11.42 13.16 -1.41
N ALA A 28 10.86 14.32 -1.77
CA ALA A 28 10.34 15.26 -0.77
C ALA A 28 9.04 14.71 -0.14
N ASP A 29 8.77 15.07 1.12
CA ASP A 29 7.58 14.59 1.85
C ASP A 29 6.26 14.81 1.10
N GLU A 30 6.12 15.92 0.37
CA GLU A 30 4.93 16.27 -0.42
C GLU A 30 4.75 15.35 -1.65
N GLU A 31 5.86 15.02 -2.32
CA GLU A 31 5.89 14.09 -3.45
C GLU A 31 5.60 12.66 -2.98
N TYR A 32 6.22 12.27 -1.87
CA TYR A 32 5.98 10.97 -1.23
C TYR A 32 4.52 10.82 -0.78
N THR A 33 3.94 11.86 -0.20
CA THR A 33 2.53 11.85 0.22
C THR A 33 1.60 11.69 -0.98
N SER A 34 1.90 12.38 -2.10
CA SER A 34 1.12 12.27 -3.33
C SER A 34 1.19 10.85 -3.91
N LEU A 35 2.38 10.25 -3.91
CA LEU A 35 2.60 8.86 -4.32
C LEU A 35 1.80 7.88 -3.45
N LEU A 36 1.79 8.06 -2.12
CA LEU A 36 1.01 7.22 -1.22
C LEU A 36 -0.50 7.30 -1.49
N LEU A 37 -1.02 8.49 -1.78
CA LEU A 37 -2.44 8.66 -2.13
C LEU A 37 -2.80 7.92 -3.41
N GLU A 38 -1.95 8.00 -4.44
CA GLU A 38 -2.15 7.29 -5.71
C GLU A 38 -2.10 5.77 -5.50
N CYS A 39 -1.09 5.26 -4.79
CA CYS A 39 -1.00 3.82 -4.48
C CYS A 39 -2.24 3.32 -3.72
N ASN A 40 -2.75 4.09 -2.76
CA ASN A 40 -3.93 3.73 -1.99
C ASN A 40 -5.21 3.68 -2.84
N GLU A 41 -5.39 4.61 -3.78
CA GLU A 41 -6.53 4.60 -4.69
C GLU A 41 -6.49 3.42 -5.66
N GLU A 42 -5.32 3.09 -6.21
CA GLU A 42 -5.14 1.93 -7.09
C GLU A 42 -5.39 0.61 -6.35
N LEU A 43 -4.88 0.47 -5.12
CA LEU A 43 -5.16 -0.69 -4.27
C LEU A 43 -6.64 -0.80 -3.92
N LYS A 44 -7.30 0.33 -3.62
CA LYS A 44 -8.75 0.36 -3.38
C LYS A 44 -9.53 -0.06 -4.60
N HIS A 45 -9.14 0.39 -5.80
CA HIS A 45 -9.76 -0.03 -7.05
C HIS A 45 -9.58 -1.53 -7.32
N GLY A 46 -8.35 -2.04 -7.12
CA GLY A 46 -8.01 -3.44 -7.41
C GLY A 46 -8.51 -4.45 -6.38
N LEU A 47 -8.51 -4.10 -5.10
CA LEU A 47 -8.87 -5.00 -3.99
C LEU A 47 -10.29 -4.77 -3.46
N GLY A 48 -10.89 -3.62 -3.77
CA GLY A 48 -12.15 -3.17 -3.18
C GLY A 48 -12.05 -2.79 -1.70
N ILE A 49 -10.83 -2.62 -1.19
CA ILE A 49 -10.54 -2.30 0.22
C ILE A 49 -10.25 -0.81 0.33
N ASP A 50 -11.09 -0.09 1.09
CA ASP A 50 -10.84 1.30 1.44
C ASP A 50 -10.04 1.39 2.74
N TYR A 51 -8.72 1.49 2.63
CA TYR A 51 -7.83 1.63 3.78
C TYR A 51 -8.07 2.93 4.57
N GLY A 52 -8.56 3.99 3.91
CA GLY A 52 -8.94 5.23 4.59
C GLY A 52 -10.13 5.02 5.53
N ALA A 53 -11.12 4.23 5.10
CA ALA A 53 -12.27 3.86 5.95
C ALA A 53 -11.86 2.94 7.11
N ILE A 54 -10.89 2.05 6.91
CA ILE A 54 -10.38 1.15 7.96
C ILE A 54 -9.61 1.95 9.02
N CYS A 55 -8.70 2.83 8.60
CA CYS A 55 -7.91 3.66 9.52
C CYS A 55 -8.75 4.76 10.22
N SER A 56 -9.95 5.07 9.70
CA SER A 56 -10.90 5.99 10.35
C SER A 56 -11.75 5.32 11.43
N SER A 57 -11.65 4.00 11.60
CA SER A 57 -12.21 3.35 12.78
C SER A 57 -11.34 3.70 13.99
N ASP A 58 -11.98 4.14 15.07
CA ASP A 58 -11.38 4.62 16.33
C ASP A 58 -10.45 3.59 17.03
N ASP A 59 -10.30 2.40 16.44
CA ASP A 59 -9.46 1.28 16.89
C ASP A 59 -8.09 1.21 16.19
N CYS A 60 -7.76 2.14 15.27
CA CYS A 60 -6.50 2.12 14.52
C CYS A 60 -5.66 3.38 14.74
N CYS A 61 -5.07 3.52 15.94
CA CYS A 61 -3.79 4.18 16.27
C CYS A 61 -3.52 4.09 17.78
#